data_AF-A0A9E2VCL4-F1
#
_entry.id   AF-A0A9E2VCL4-F1
#
_cell.length_a   1.000
_cell.length_b   1.000
_cell.length_c   1.000
_cell.angle_alpha   90.00
_cell.angle_beta   90.00
_cell.angle_gamma   90.00
#
_symmetry.space_group_name_H-M   'P 1'
#
loop_
_entity.id
_entity.type
_entity.pdbx_description
1 polymer ?
#
loop_
_entity_poly.entity_id
_entity_poly.type
_entity_poly.pdbx_seq_one_letter_code
_entity_poly.pdbx_strand_id
1 'polypeptide(L)'
;MRKDYILDLMRSKNTIFTTDDVSLLWEESDTNFVRKKIYRYIKAGKMYSVRKGIYAKDKNYNKYELATRIFTPSYVSFETVLGPAGITFQYYSQIFVASYLTREITIDGQTYSFKKIKDSILTNKTGIEIKNNYYIASPERAFLDTVYLNKEYHFDNLINIDWDKVYRILSIYNNKRMEKKAEKYKEAAQKGLN
;
A
#
# COMPACT_ATOMS: atom_id res chain seq x y z
N MET A 1 -5.91 32.88 19.39
CA MET A 1 -6.90 31.84 19.03
C MET A 1 -6.47 30.53 19.69
N ARG A 2 -7.32 29.85 20.47
CA ARG A 2 -6.93 28.62 21.18
C ARG A 2 -6.78 27.50 20.14
N LYS A 3 -5.60 26.88 20.03
CA LYS A 3 -5.33 25.81 19.06
C LYS A 3 -6.24 24.62 19.36
N ASP A 4 -7.13 24.28 18.42
CA ASP A 4 -8.06 23.17 18.56
C ASP A 4 -7.52 21.92 17.86
N TYR A 5 -6.56 21.30 18.53
CA TYR A 5 -5.82 20.14 18.08
C TYR A 5 -6.71 18.97 17.61
N ILE A 6 -7.89 18.76 18.21
CA ILE A 6 -8.78 17.68 17.77
C ILE A 6 -9.51 18.06 16.48
N LEU A 7 -9.92 19.31 16.34
CA LEU A 7 -10.55 19.79 15.11
C LEU A 7 -9.60 19.71 13.92
N ASP A 8 -8.31 20.02 14.12
CA ASP A 8 -7.27 19.90 13.09
C ASP A 8 -7.16 18.46 12.58
N LEU A 9 -7.17 17.47 13.50
CA LEU A 9 -7.19 16.05 13.14
C LEU A 9 -8.45 15.70 12.35
N MET A 10 -9.63 16.13 12.81
CA MET A 10 -10.90 15.79 12.18
C MET A 10 -11.02 16.35 10.76
N ARG A 11 -10.47 17.55 10.51
CA ARG A 11 -10.43 18.20 9.19
C ARG A 11 -9.47 17.56 8.20
N SER A 12 -8.45 16.83 8.67
CA SER A 12 -7.51 16.14 7.79
C SER A 12 -8.23 15.13 6.88
N LYS A 13 -7.75 14.93 5.65
CA LYS A 13 -8.29 13.85 4.79
C LYS A 13 -7.77 12.46 5.20
N ASN A 14 -6.67 12.41 5.95
CA ASN A 14 -6.10 11.16 6.43
C ASN A 14 -7.03 10.52 7.46
N THR A 15 -7.11 9.20 7.44
CA THR A 15 -7.82 8.43 8.46
C THR A 15 -6.85 7.78 9.44
N ILE A 16 -5.58 7.66 9.08
CA ILE A 16 -4.50 7.08 9.87
C ILE A 16 -3.42 8.13 10.15
N PHE A 17 -2.90 8.12 11.37
CA PHE A 17 -1.88 9.04 11.84
C PHE A 17 -0.83 8.31 12.66
N THR A 18 0.44 8.55 12.36
CA THR A 18 1.54 8.24 13.28
C THR A 18 1.71 9.35 14.30
N THR A 19 2.53 9.14 15.32
CA THR A 19 2.87 10.22 16.27
C THR A 19 3.50 11.41 15.53
N ASP A 20 4.33 11.15 14.53
CA ASP A 20 5.04 12.19 13.76
C ASP A 20 4.07 12.98 12.85
N ASP A 21 3.09 12.30 12.23
CA ASP A 21 2.03 12.98 11.48
C ASP A 21 1.23 13.94 12.38
N VAL A 22 0.93 13.52 13.61
CA VAL A 22 0.21 14.37 14.58
C VAL A 22 1.09 15.54 15.04
N SER A 23 2.37 15.29 15.36
CA SER A 23 3.33 16.35 15.71
C SER A 23 3.41 17.42 14.61
N LEU A 24 3.49 16.99 13.35
CA LEU A 24 3.53 17.89 12.20
C LEU A 24 2.23 18.69 12.05
N LEU A 25 1.07 18.02 12.11
CA LEU A 25 -0.24 18.67 11.99
C LEU A 25 -0.47 19.69 13.12
N TRP A 26 0.04 19.40 14.29
CA TRP A 26 -0.08 20.24 15.48
C TRP A 26 1.03 21.26 15.61
N GLU A 27 1.99 21.29 14.69
CA GLU A 27 3.22 22.10 14.74
C GLU A 27 3.85 22.05 16.14
N GLU A 28 3.93 20.84 16.70
CA GLU A 28 4.32 20.60 18.09
C GLU A 28 5.51 19.66 18.13
N SER A 29 6.64 20.15 18.62
CA SER A 29 7.90 19.40 18.65
C SER A 29 8.04 18.54 19.91
N ASP A 30 7.30 18.83 20.98
CA ASP A 30 7.29 18.00 22.18
C ASP A 30 6.47 16.71 21.96
N THR A 31 7.17 15.65 21.52
CA THR A 31 6.57 14.32 21.31
C THR A 31 5.94 13.73 22.57
N ASN A 32 6.38 14.09 23.77
CA ASN A 32 5.77 13.62 25.01
C ASN A 32 4.44 14.31 25.27
N PHE A 33 4.36 15.62 25.02
CA PHE A 33 3.09 16.35 25.02
C PHE A 33 2.12 15.76 23.99
N VAL A 34 2.56 15.54 22.75
CA VAL A 34 1.74 14.95 21.68
C VAL A 34 1.19 13.59 22.11
N ARG A 35 2.04 12.68 22.58
CA ARG A 35 1.61 11.34 23.07
C ARG A 35 0.62 11.42 24.22
N LYS A 36 0.88 12.26 25.22
CA LYS A 36 -0.04 12.47 26.36
C LYS A 36 -1.40 12.96 25.89
N LYS A 37 -1.42 13.88 24.92
CA LYS A 37 -2.65 14.46 24.38
C LYS A 37 -3.45 13.46 23.53
N ILE A 38 -2.78 12.71 22.64
CA ILE A 38 -3.38 11.58 21.91
C ILE A 38 -3.99 10.59 22.88
N TYR A 39 -3.26 10.20 23.93
CA TYR A 39 -3.76 9.28 24.97
C TYR A 39 -5.04 9.80 25.65
N ARG A 40 -5.09 11.10 25.99
CA ARG A 40 -6.30 11.74 26.53
C ARG A 40 -7.47 11.68 25.54
N TYR A 41 -7.23 11.90 24.25
CA TYR A 41 -8.28 11.80 23.23
C TYR A 41 -8.79 10.38 23.03
N ILE A 42 -7.90 9.38 23.06
CA ILE A 42 -8.28 7.96 23.01
C ILE A 42 -9.12 7.59 24.24
N LYS A 43 -8.71 8.00 25.44
CA LYS A 43 -9.48 7.76 26.68
C LYS A 43 -10.85 8.44 26.67
N ALA A 44 -10.97 9.59 26.01
CA ALA A 44 -12.22 10.30 25.83
C ALA A 44 -13.06 9.80 24.64
N GLY A 45 -12.63 8.74 23.93
CA GLY A 45 -13.34 8.20 22.77
C GLY A 45 -13.32 9.06 21.51
N LYS A 46 -12.44 10.08 21.45
CA LYS A 46 -12.32 11.02 20.32
C LYS A 46 -11.33 10.56 19.24
N MET A 47 -10.53 9.55 19.56
CA MET A 47 -9.56 8.91 18.67
C MET A 47 -9.54 7.41 18.97
N TYR A 48 -9.03 6.65 18.02
CA TYR A 48 -8.90 5.21 18.13
C TYR A 48 -7.43 4.78 18.05
N SER A 49 -7.03 3.86 18.94
CA SER A 49 -5.69 3.27 18.92
C SER A 49 -5.70 2.02 18.06
N VAL A 50 -5.16 2.12 16.85
CA VAL A 50 -5.08 0.99 15.91
C VAL A 50 -3.96 0.04 16.30
N ARG A 51 -2.78 0.59 16.59
CA ARG A 51 -1.58 -0.12 17.02
C ARG A 51 -0.67 0.82 17.79
N LYS A 52 0.31 0.30 18.54
CA LYS A 52 1.37 1.14 19.13
C LYS A 52 1.96 2.09 18.08
N GLY A 53 1.82 3.39 18.32
CA GLY A 53 2.35 4.45 17.46
C GLY A 53 1.50 4.81 16.25
N ILE A 54 0.36 4.13 16.03
CA ILE A 54 -0.55 4.36 14.90
C ILE A 54 -1.98 4.54 15.44
N TYR A 55 -2.60 5.65 15.05
CA TYR A 55 -3.88 6.10 15.55
C TYR A 55 -4.83 6.38 14.39
N ALA A 56 -6.12 6.37 14.67
CA ALA A 56 -7.17 6.72 13.74
C ALA A 56 -8.16 7.69 14.37
N LYS A 57 -9.01 8.31 13.55
CA LYS A 57 -10.14 9.12 14.04
C LYS A 57 -11.17 8.26 14.75
N ASP A 58 -11.49 7.12 14.15
CA ASP A 58 -12.45 6.14 14.66
C ASP A 58 -12.09 4.74 14.10
N LYS A 59 -12.97 3.75 14.30
CA LYS A 59 -12.79 2.37 13.83
C LYS A 59 -13.01 2.18 12.32
N ASN A 60 -13.57 3.15 11.63
CA ASN A 60 -13.88 3.12 10.19
C ASN A 60 -12.74 3.73 9.35
N TYR A 61 -11.50 3.55 9.78
CA TYR A 61 -10.35 4.03 9.05
C TYR A 61 -10.12 3.27 7.74
N ASN A 62 -9.42 3.90 6.80
CA ASN A 62 -9.08 3.27 5.53
C ASN A 62 -8.00 2.20 5.75
N LYS A 63 -8.37 0.94 5.50
CA LYS A 63 -7.47 -0.21 5.64
C LYS A 63 -6.26 -0.14 4.71
N TYR A 64 -6.39 0.44 3.51
CA TYR A 64 -5.25 0.63 2.59
C TYR A 64 -4.29 1.72 3.08
N GLU A 65 -4.83 2.78 3.69
CA GLU A 65 -4.00 3.79 4.35
C GLU A 65 -3.18 3.17 5.48
N LEU A 66 -3.83 2.38 6.34
CA LEU A 66 -3.13 1.64 7.39
C LEU A 66 -2.04 0.73 6.81
N ALA A 67 -2.34 -0.01 5.73
CA ALA A 67 -1.41 -0.93 5.08
C ALA A 67 -0.07 -0.24 4.74
N THR A 68 -0.13 1.00 4.24
CA THR A 68 1.05 1.77 3.84
C THR A 68 1.78 2.48 4.99
N ARG A 69 1.21 2.46 6.20
CA ARG A 69 1.74 3.15 7.38
C ARG A 69 2.34 2.22 8.43
N ILE A 70 2.04 0.92 8.37
CA ILE A 70 2.58 -0.05 9.31
C ILE A 70 4.09 -0.25 9.13
N PHE A 71 4.54 -0.38 7.89
CA PHE A 71 5.94 -0.48 7.52
C PHE A 71 6.21 0.48 6.36
N THR A 72 6.97 1.53 6.60
CA THR A 72 7.26 2.57 5.60
C THR A 72 8.75 2.51 5.24
N PRO A 73 9.14 2.57 3.96
CA PRO A 73 8.28 2.73 2.77
C PRO A 73 7.52 1.45 2.39
N SER A 74 6.30 1.61 1.88
CA SER A 74 5.49 0.54 1.29
C SER A 74 4.36 1.09 0.41
N TYR A 75 3.77 0.23 -0.41
CA TYR A 75 2.60 0.52 -1.22
C TYR A 75 1.73 -0.73 -1.44
N VAL A 76 0.43 -0.55 -1.63
CA VAL A 76 -0.51 -1.65 -1.93
C VAL A 76 -0.25 -2.18 -3.34
N SER A 77 -0.13 -3.50 -3.50
CA SER A 77 0.26 -4.13 -4.77
C SER A 77 -0.33 -5.55 -4.89
N PHE A 78 0.21 -6.36 -5.81
CA PHE A 78 -0.11 -7.77 -6.03
C PHE A 78 -1.62 -8.02 -6.19
N GLU A 79 -2.16 -9.09 -5.60
CA GLU A 79 -3.55 -9.51 -5.76
C GLU A 79 -4.57 -8.46 -5.29
N THR A 80 -4.19 -7.58 -4.36
CA THR A 80 -5.05 -6.46 -3.95
C THR A 80 -5.30 -5.46 -5.08
N VAL A 81 -4.36 -5.32 -6.02
CA VAL A 81 -4.51 -4.48 -7.22
C VAL A 81 -5.01 -5.31 -8.40
N LEU A 82 -4.46 -6.51 -8.58
CA LEU A 82 -4.75 -7.37 -9.74
C LEU A 82 -6.18 -7.91 -9.74
N GLY A 83 -6.74 -8.24 -8.58
CA GLY A 83 -8.11 -8.74 -8.46
C GLY A 83 -9.14 -7.75 -8.99
N PRO A 84 -9.23 -6.53 -8.45
CA PRO A 84 -10.14 -5.49 -8.95
C PRO A 84 -9.90 -5.07 -10.40
N ALA A 85 -8.68 -5.23 -10.91
CA ALA A 85 -8.35 -4.99 -12.33
C ALA A 85 -8.80 -6.14 -13.26
N GLY A 86 -9.35 -7.22 -12.70
CA GLY A 86 -9.82 -8.38 -13.45
C GLY A 86 -8.68 -9.23 -14.02
N ILE A 87 -7.48 -9.16 -13.44
CA ILE A 87 -6.29 -9.89 -13.90
C ILE A 87 -6.14 -11.25 -13.20
N THR A 88 -6.60 -11.32 -11.95
CA THR A 88 -6.65 -12.55 -11.14
C THR A 88 -8.05 -12.70 -10.58
N PHE A 89 -8.62 -13.90 -10.64
CA PHE A 89 -9.96 -14.19 -10.13
C PHE A 89 -9.95 -14.87 -8.76
N GLN A 90 -8.77 -15.23 -8.24
CA GLN A 90 -8.66 -15.78 -6.91
C GLN A 90 -9.03 -14.72 -5.86
N TYR A 91 -10.01 -15.07 -5.02
CA TYR A 91 -10.43 -14.23 -3.91
C TYR A 91 -9.44 -14.36 -2.75
N TYR A 92 -8.84 -13.24 -2.37
CA TYR A 92 -8.04 -13.13 -1.16
C TYR A 92 -8.67 -12.10 -0.22
N SER A 93 -8.88 -12.49 1.03
CA SER A 93 -9.30 -11.56 2.09
C SER A 93 -8.17 -10.68 2.60
N GLN A 94 -6.92 -11.01 2.25
CA GLN A 94 -5.71 -10.29 2.68
C GLN A 94 -5.47 -9.03 1.85
N ILE A 95 -4.87 -8.01 2.47
CA ILE A 95 -4.31 -6.85 1.77
C ILE A 95 -2.83 -7.11 1.53
N PHE A 96 -2.42 -7.20 0.27
CA PHE A 96 -1.05 -7.43 -0.15
C PHE A 96 -0.31 -6.11 -0.35
N VAL A 97 0.90 -6.05 0.19
CA VAL A 97 1.68 -4.81 0.29
C VAL A 97 3.13 -5.09 -0.08
N ALA A 98 3.68 -4.31 -1.00
CA ALA A 98 5.11 -4.32 -1.30
C ALA A 98 5.87 -3.54 -0.21
N SER A 99 6.90 -4.14 0.38
CA SER A 99 7.65 -3.58 1.51
C SER A 99 9.12 -3.99 1.48
N TYR A 100 9.91 -3.48 2.43
CA TYR A 100 11.33 -3.83 2.63
C TYR A 100 11.51 -5.13 3.46
N LEU A 101 10.40 -5.70 3.97
CA LEU A 101 10.38 -6.92 4.76
C LEU A 101 9.23 -7.85 4.34
N THR A 102 9.35 -9.13 4.71
CA THR A 102 8.28 -10.11 4.59
C THR A 102 7.67 -10.34 5.96
N ARG A 103 6.37 -10.11 6.10
CA ARG A 103 5.64 -10.31 7.36
C ARG A 103 4.14 -10.37 7.09
N GLU A 104 3.44 -11.13 7.92
CA GLU A 104 1.98 -11.11 7.97
C GLU A 104 1.54 -10.63 9.35
N ILE A 105 0.50 -9.80 9.38
CA ILE A 105 -0.12 -9.31 10.62
C ILE A 105 -1.62 -9.13 10.43
N THR A 106 -2.38 -9.32 11.50
CA THR A 106 -3.82 -9.06 11.54
C THR A 106 -4.10 -7.91 12.50
N ILE A 107 -4.83 -6.90 12.03
CA ILE A 107 -5.28 -5.76 12.83
C ILE A 107 -6.77 -5.56 12.57
N ASP A 108 -7.57 -5.49 13.63
CA ASP A 108 -9.04 -5.32 13.57
C ASP A 108 -9.71 -6.30 12.59
N GLY A 109 -9.29 -7.57 12.64
CA GLY A 109 -9.80 -8.65 11.80
C GLY A 109 -9.35 -8.60 10.33
N GLN A 110 -8.57 -7.58 9.92
CA GLN A 110 -7.98 -7.49 8.58
C GLN A 110 -6.55 -8.04 8.59
N THR A 111 -6.28 -9.02 7.72
CA THR A 111 -4.92 -9.53 7.49
C THR A 111 -4.20 -8.72 6.43
N TYR A 112 -2.93 -8.38 6.70
CA TYR A 112 -2.02 -7.67 5.82
C TYR A 112 -0.80 -8.55 5.53
N SER A 113 -0.54 -8.84 4.26
CA SER A 113 0.60 -9.65 3.80
C SER A 113 1.63 -8.75 3.14
N PHE A 114 2.72 -8.48 3.87
CA PHE A 114 3.84 -7.70 3.38
C PHE A 114 4.84 -8.61 2.66
N LYS A 115 5.19 -8.23 1.44
CA LYS A 115 6.12 -8.96 0.59
C LYS A 115 7.38 -8.13 0.36
N LYS A 116 8.54 -8.69 0.69
CA LYS A 116 9.83 -8.02 0.52
C LYS A 116 10.16 -7.86 -0.96
N ILE A 117 10.35 -6.62 -1.41
CA ILE A 117 10.98 -6.27 -2.68
C ILE A 117 12.27 -5.48 -2.43
N LYS A 118 13.17 -5.41 -3.40
CA LYS A 118 14.44 -4.68 -3.26
C LYS A 118 14.17 -3.18 -3.08
N ASP A 119 14.91 -2.54 -2.18
CA ASP A 119 14.72 -1.11 -1.84
C ASP A 119 14.79 -0.17 -3.05
N SER A 120 15.65 -0.46 -4.02
CA SER A 120 15.76 0.31 -5.27
C SER A 120 14.48 0.26 -6.12
N ILE A 121 13.72 -0.82 -6.04
CA ILE A 121 12.42 -0.98 -6.70
C ILE A 121 11.34 -0.32 -5.83
N LEU A 122 11.36 -0.59 -4.52
CA LEU A 122 10.37 -0.10 -3.54
C LEU A 122 10.25 1.43 -3.50
N THR A 123 11.37 2.12 -3.64
CA THR A 123 11.45 3.59 -3.59
C THR A 123 11.21 4.26 -4.95
N ASN A 124 11.13 3.49 -6.04
CA ASN A 124 10.87 4.03 -7.37
C ASN A 124 9.38 4.24 -7.61
N LYS A 125 8.99 5.50 -7.85
CA LYS A 125 7.59 5.94 -7.98
C LYS A 125 6.90 5.57 -9.29
N THR A 126 7.62 5.07 -10.29
CA THR A 126 7.01 4.76 -11.60
C THR A 126 5.97 3.65 -11.45
N GLY A 127 4.75 3.90 -11.92
CA GLY A 127 3.61 3.00 -11.75
C GLY A 127 3.08 2.94 -10.31
N ILE A 128 3.41 3.91 -9.46
CA ILE A 128 2.82 4.08 -8.13
C ILE A 128 2.00 5.37 -8.13
N GLU A 129 0.76 5.26 -7.67
CA GLU A 129 -0.21 6.35 -7.56
C GLU A 129 -0.53 6.65 -6.10
N ILE A 130 -0.95 7.88 -5.82
CA ILE A 130 -1.49 8.27 -4.52
C ILE A 130 -3.01 8.29 -4.65
N LYS A 131 -3.68 7.39 -3.93
CA LYS A 131 -5.15 7.31 -3.86
C LYS A 131 -5.57 7.54 -2.42
N ASN A 132 -6.42 8.53 -2.15
CA ASN A 132 -6.98 8.79 -0.81
C ASN A 132 -5.95 8.69 0.34
N ASN A 133 -4.77 9.31 0.15
CA ASN A 133 -3.65 9.39 1.10
C ASN A 133 -2.83 8.11 1.33
N TYR A 134 -2.93 7.12 0.42
CA TYR A 134 -2.09 5.93 0.43
C TYR A 134 -1.46 5.67 -0.94
N TYR A 135 -0.32 4.99 -0.93
CA TYR A 135 0.38 4.58 -2.15
C TYR A 135 -0.15 3.23 -2.66
N ILE A 136 -0.44 3.16 -3.95
CA ILE A 136 -0.94 1.95 -4.62
C ILE A 136 -0.29 1.78 -5.99
N ALA A 137 0.03 0.56 -6.37
CA ALA A 137 0.55 0.24 -7.68
C ALA A 137 -0.53 0.36 -8.77
N SER A 138 -0.13 0.75 -9.97
CA SER A 138 -0.94 0.50 -11.18
C SER A 138 -1.04 -1.02 -11.43
N PRO A 139 -2.03 -1.48 -12.23
CA PRO A 139 -2.12 -2.89 -12.61
C PRO A 139 -0.83 -3.45 -13.20
N GLU A 140 -0.13 -2.69 -14.04
CA GLU A 140 1.14 -3.07 -14.67
C GLU A 140 2.28 -3.19 -13.64
N ARG A 141 2.33 -2.26 -12.68
CA ARG A 141 3.32 -2.31 -11.60
C ARG A 141 3.05 -3.49 -10.67
N ALA A 142 1.80 -3.77 -10.34
CA ALA A 142 1.41 -4.92 -9.52
C ALA A 142 1.68 -6.26 -10.23
N PHE A 143 1.47 -6.31 -11.55
CA PHE A 143 1.85 -7.45 -12.39
C PHE A 143 3.36 -7.69 -12.30
N LEU A 144 4.19 -6.67 -12.50
CA LEU A 144 5.65 -6.78 -12.44
C LEU A 144 6.15 -7.15 -11.04
N ASP A 145 5.57 -6.58 -9.98
CA ASP A 145 5.87 -6.97 -8.60
C ASP A 145 5.60 -8.47 -8.36
N THR A 146 4.48 -8.97 -8.89
CA THR A 146 4.10 -10.38 -8.80
C THR A 146 5.08 -11.26 -9.58
N VAL A 147 5.44 -10.87 -10.80
CA VAL A 147 6.42 -11.58 -11.64
C VAL A 147 7.82 -11.59 -11.03
N TYR A 148 8.19 -10.52 -10.31
CA TYR A 148 9.48 -10.37 -9.63
C TYR A 148 9.63 -11.39 -8.49
N LEU A 149 8.60 -11.57 -7.67
CA LEU A 149 8.66 -12.45 -6.50
C LEU A 149 8.40 -13.92 -6.84
N ASN A 150 7.58 -14.18 -7.84
CA ASN A 150 7.12 -15.54 -8.14
C ASN A 150 7.94 -16.16 -9.27
N LYS A 151 8.42 -17.39 -9.08
CA LYS A 151 9.11 -18.11 -10.16
C LYS A 151 8.16 -18.43 -11.30
N GLU A 152 6.94 -18.80 -10.97
CA GLU A 152 5.82 -19.05 -11.87
C GLU A 152 4.57 -18.48 -11.21
N TYR A 153 3.72 -17.85 -12.01
CA TYR A 153 2.45 -17.30 -11.54
C TYR A 153 1.43 -17.41 -12.68
N HIS A 154 0.21 -17.80 -12.37
CA HIS A 154 -0.86 -17.86 -13.36
C HIS A 154 -1.69 -16.58 -13.24
N PHE A 155 -1.80 -15.82 -14.33
CA PHE A 155 -2.73 -14.71 -14.44
C PHE A 155 -3.91 -15.19 -15.29
N ASP A 156 -5.13 -14.95 -14.81
CA ASP A 156 -6.34 -15.45 -15.46
C ASP A 156 -6.69 -14.64 -16.71
N ASN A 157 -6.42 -13.32 -16.69
CA ASN A 157 -6.72 -12.43 -17.81
C ASN A 157 -5.72 -11.29 -17.91
N LEU A 158 -5.15 -11.08 -19.10
CA LEU A 158 -4.16 -10.03 -19.35
C LEU A 158 -4.62 -9.03 -20.43
N ILE A 159 -5.88 -9.07 -20.84
CA ILE A 159 -6.42 -8.22 -21.91
C ILE A 159 -6.33 -6.72 -21.58
N ASN A 160 -6.47 -6.37 -20.30
CA ASN A 160 -6.48 -4.99 -19.82
C ASN A 160 -5.10 -4.47 -19.44
N ILE A 161 -4.03 -5.25 -19.66
CA ILE A 161 -2.66 -4.81 -19.39
C ILE A 161 -2.17 -3.94 -20.53
N ASP A 162 -1.71 -2.73 -20.19
CA ASP A 162 -0.97 -1.87 -21.11
C ASP A 162 0.50 -2.33 -21.16
N TRP A 163 0.83 -3.10 -22.20
CA TRP A 163 2.17 -3.66 -22.35
C TRP A 163 3.25 -2.59 -22.56
N ASP A 164 2.93 -1.45 -23.17
CA ASP A 164 3.91 -0.37 -23.34
C ASP A 164 4.29 0.23 -21.97
N LYS A 165 3.32 0.38 -21.07
CA LYS A 165 3.60 0.74 -19.67
C LYS A 165 4.39 -0.34 -18.94
N VAL A 166 4.07 -1.62 -19.13
CA VAL A 166 4.83 -2.74 -18.55
C VAL A 166 6.31 -2.61 -18.91
N TYR A 167 6.67 -2.46 -20.18
CA TYR A 167 8.09 -2.36 -20.58
C TYR A 167 8.77 -1.09 -20.06
N ARG A 168 8.06 0.04 -19.97
CA ARG A 168 8.60 1.26 -19.35
C ARG A 168 8.97 1.04 -17.88
N ILE A 169 8.08 0.41 -17.12
CA ILE A 169 8.27 0.14 -15.68
C ILE A 169 9.31 -0.97 -15.45
N LEU A 170 9.36 -1.98 -16.32
CA LEU A 170 10.22 -3.15 -16.21
C LEU A 170 11.71 -2.79 -16.04
N SER A 171 12.15 -1.68 -16.64
CA SER A 171 13.52 -1.15 -16.52
C SER A 171 14.00 -0.99 -15.08
N ILE A 172 13.09 -0.74 -14.14
CA ILE A 172 13.36 -0.53 -12.70
C ILE A 172 13.88 -1.80 -12.02
N TYR A 173 13.44 -2.97 -12.50
CA TYR A 173 13.80 -4.25 -11.91
C TYR A 173 15.18 -4.73 -12.36
N ASN A 174 15.70 -4.20 -13.47
CA ASN A 174 16.99 -4.54 -14.09
C ASN A 174 17.26 -6.05 -14.10
N ASN A 175 16.28 -6.82 -14.60
CA ASN A 175 16.27 -8.27 -14.49
C ASN A 175 15.90 -8.93 -15.83
N LYS A 176 16.90 -9.44 -16.54
CA LYS A 176 16.74 -10.16 -17.83
C LYS A 176 15.76 -11.32 -17.77
N ARG A 177 15.60 -11.97 -16.60
CA ARG A 177 14.61 -13.05 -16.43
C ARG A 177 13.19 -12.50 -16.49
N MET A 178 12.96 -11.31 -15.93
CA MET A 178 11.65 -10.67 -15.97
C MET A 178 11.29 -10.20 -17.38
N GLU A 179 12.25 -9.69 -18.15
CA GLU A 179 12.05 -9.36 -19.57
C GLU A 179 11.53 -10.55 -20.36
N LYS A 180 12.21 -11.69 -20.26
CA LYS A 180 11.77 -12.93 -20.94
C LYS A 180 10.38 -13.39 -20.50
N LYS A 181 10.04 -13.21 -19.21
CA LYS A 181 8.72 -13.57 -18.70
C LYS A 181 7.62 -12.64 -19.18
N ALA A 182 7.88 -11.32 -19.16
CA ALA A 182 6.94 -10.33 -19.65
C ALA A 182 6.58 -10.61 -21.12
N GLU A 183 7.58 -10.93 -21.94
CA GLU A 183 7.37 -11.34 -23.34
C GLU A 183 6.49 -12.60 -23.44
N LYS A 184 6.80 -13.64 -22.66
CA LYS A 184 6.01 -14.87 -22.63
C LYS A 184 4.54 -14.62 -22.25
N TYR A 185 4.29 -13.75 -21.28
CA TYR A 185 2.93 -13.40 -20.88
C TYR A 185 2.21 -12.57 -21.97
N LYS A 186 2.91 -11.67 -22.65
CA LYS A 186 2.37 -10.90 -23.77
C LYS A 186 1.96 -11.79 -24.93
N GLU A 187 2.84 -12.72 -25.33
CA GLU A 187 2.53 -13.70 -26.38
C GLU A 187 1.33 -14.58 -26.00
N ALA A 188 1.27 -15.04 -24.74
CA ALA A 188 0.15 -15.84 -24.24
C ALA A 188 -1.16 -15.05 -24.27
N ALA A 189 -1.14 -13.77 -23.89
CA ALA A 189 -2.30 -12.88 -23.94
C ALA A 189 -2.79 -12.67 -25.38
N GLN A 190 -1.89 -12.52 -26.35
CA GLN A 190 -2.22 -12.35 -27.77
C GLN A 190 -2.78 -13.63 -28.40
N LYS A 191 -2.28 -14.81 -28.00
CA LYS A 191 -2.79 -16.10 -28.51
C LYS A 191 -4.18 -16.45 -27.98
N GLY A 192 -4.53 -15.99 -26.78
CA GLY A 192 -5.88 -16.17 -26.20
C GLY A 192 -6.94 -15.21 -26.74
N LEU A 193 -6.55 -14.26 -27.61
CA LEU A 193 -7.44 -13.31 -28.28
C LEU A 193 -7.83 -13.72 -29.71
N ASN A 194 -7.18 -14.76 -30.26
CA ASN A 194 -7.47 -15.31 -31.60
C ASN A 194 -8.40 -16.52 -31.52
#